data_AF-A0A9X3E5E6-F1
#
_entry.id   AF-A0A9X3E5E6-F1
#
_cell.length_a   1.000
_cell.length_b   1.000
_cell.length_c   1.000
_cell.angle_alpha   90.00
_cell.angle_beta   90.00
_cell.angle_gamma   90.00
#
_symmetry.space_group_name_H-M   'P 1'
#
loop_
_entity.id
_entity.type
_entity.pdbx_description
1 polymer ?
#
loop_
_entity_poly.entity_id
_entity_poly.type
_entity_poly.pdbx_seq_one_letter_code
_entity_poly.pdbx_strand_id
1 'polypeptide(L)'
;MARPARIPDDPITKAPIRHRARHAVDAAIAAGVALYRRQTCLPRLLPMLPAELADESEAARRRIVARLARALRTERMRGRAGHWTYDLNRHIALHQAYESERRQLRP
;
A
#
# COMPACT_ATOMS: atom_id res chain seq x y z
N MET A 1 30.44 -25.39 -30.16
CA MET A 1 30.01 -24.24 -29.33
C MET A 1 28.51 -24.06 -29.50
N ALA A 2 27.71 -24.35 -28.48
CA ALA A 2 26.25 -24.17 -28.54
C ALA A 2 25.90 -22.68 -28.34
N ARG A 3 25.14 -22.10 -29.27
CA ARG A 3 24.56 -20.74 -29.11
C ARG A 3 23.59 -20.76 -27.92
N PRO A 4 23.60 -19.78 -27.01
CA PRO A 4 22.58 -19.70 -25.97
C PRO A 4 21.21 -19.54 -26.63
N ALA A 5 20.23 -20.29 -26.13
CA ALA A 5 18.84 -20.21 -26.57
C ALA A 5 18.36 -18.76 -26.51
N ARG A 6 17.79 -18.27 -27.62
CA ARG A 6 17.18 -16.94 -27.69
C ARG A 6 16.03 -16.92 -26.69
N ILE A 7 16.16 -16.14 -25.61
CA ILE A 7 15.06 -15.89 -24.68
C ILE A 7 13.88 -15.35 -25.52
N PRO A 8 12.67 -15.90 -25.40
CA PRO A 8 11.52 -15.41 -26.15
C PRO A 8 11.33 -13.91 -25.90
N ASP A 9 10.89 -13.18 -26.93
CA ASP A 9 10.54 -11.77 -26.84
C ASP A 9 9.31 -11.59 -25.92
N ASP A 10 9.53 -11.62 -24.61
CA ASP A 10 8.49 -11.34 -23.62
C ASP A 10 8.14 -9.85 -23.68
N PRO A 11 6.87 -9.47 -23.93
CA PRO A 11 6.44 -8.07 -23.96
C PRO A 11 6.79 -7.30 -22.67
N ILE A 12 6.95 -7.98 -21.53
CA ILE A 12 7.40 -7.38 -20.28
C ILE A 12 8.84 -6.85 -20.38
N THR A 13 9.70 -7.49 -21.20
CA THR A 13 11.12 -7.15 -21.32
C THR A 13 11.36 -5.89 -22.18
N LYS A 14 10.49 -5.62 -23.17
CA LYS A 14 10.63 -4.48 -24.10
C LYS A 14 10.08 -3.15 -23.56
N ALA A 15 9.30 -3.18 -22.47
CA ALA A 15 8.72 -1.96 -21.91
C ALA A 15 9.78 -1.05 -21.24
N PRO A 16 9.64 0.29 -21.34
CA PRO A 16 10.57 1.21 -20.71
C PRO A 16 10.57 1.02 -19.19
N ILE A 17 11.74 1.20 -18.55
CA ILE A 17 11.95 0.96 -17.11
C ILE A 17 10.88 1.61 -16.24
N ARG A 18 10.45 2.84 -16.58
CA ARG A 18 9.40 3.56 -15.86
C ARG A 18 8.04 2.85 -15.88
N HIS A 19 7.67 2.27 -17.02
CA HIS A 19 6.42 1.51 -17.16
C HIS A 19 6.46 0.24 -16.30
N ARG A 20 7.57 -0.50 -16.35
CA ARG A 20 7.77 -1.71 -15.55
C ARG A 20 7.76 -1.41 -14.06
N ALA A 21 8.44 -0.34 -13.64
CA ALA A 21 8.45 0.11 -12.25
C ALA A 21 7.05 0.49 -11.77
N ARG A 22 6.29 1.22 -12.60
CA ARG A 22 4.90 1.58 -12.29
C ARG A 22 4.03 0.33 -12.10
N HIS A 23 4.10 -0.60 -13.06
CA HIS A 23 3.34 -1.84 -13.00
C HIS A 23 3.71 -2.67 -11.77
N ALA A 24 4.99 -2.76 -11.42
CA ALA A 24 5.44 -3.46 -10.21
C ALA A 24 4.90 -2.81 -8.93
N VAL A 25 4.89 -1.48 -8.84
CA VAL A 25 4.31 -0.76 -7.70
C VAL A 25 2.80 -0.97 -7.62
N ASP A 26 2.08 -0.85 -8.74
CA ASP A 26 0.63 -1.05 -8.77
C ASP A 26 0.28 -2.49 -8.39
N ALA A 27 1.04 -3.49 -8.86
CA ALA A 27 0.89 -4.89 -8.48
C ALA A 27 1.17 -5.13 -6.99
N ALA A 28 2.21 -4.52 -6.44
CA ALA A 28 2.52 -4.60 -5.01
C ALA A 28 1.42 -3.97 -4.14
N ILE A 29 0.86 -2.84 -4.56
CA ILE A 29 -0.29 -2.22 -3.89
C ILE A 29 -1.49 -3.16 -3.94
N ALA A 30 -1.84 -3.69 -5.11
CA ALA A 30 -2.97 -4.60 -5.27
C ALA A 30 -2.83 -5.86 -4.39
N ALA A 31 -1.65 -6.47 -4.39
CA ALA A 31 -1.36 -7.64 -3.55
C ALA A 31 -1.50 -7.33 -2.06
N GLY A 32 -0.96 -6.21 -1.60
CA GLY A 32 -1.08 -5.82 -0.19
C GLY A 32 -2.50 -5.45 0.24
N VAL A 33 -3.32 -4.90 -0.65
CA VAL A 33 -4.76 -4.71 -0.41
C VAL A 33 -5.46 -6.07 -0.26
N ALA A 34 -5.17 -7.04 -1.13
CA ALA A 34 -5.76 -8.38 -1.07
C ALA A 34 -5.35 -9.15 0.19
N LEU A 35 -4.12 -8.94 0.68
CA LEU A 35 -3.58 -9.61 1.87
C LEU A 35 -3.77 -8.82 3.17
N TYR A 36 -4.44 -7.67 3.13
CA TYR A 36 -4.60 -6.80 4.29
C TYR A 36 -5.33 -7.50 5.43
N ARG A 37 -4.71 -7.50 6.61
CA ARG A 37 -5.29 -8.00 7.86
C ARG A 37 -5.24 -6.91 8.90
N ARG A 38 -6.41 -6.36 9.26
CA ARG A 38 -6.57 -5.25 10.20
C ARG A 38 -5.72 -5.42 11.46
N GLN A 39 -5.87 -6.57 12.12
CA GLN A 39 -5.28 -6.88 13.42
C GLN A 39 -3.74 -6.84 13.40
N THR A 40 -3.11 -7.19 12.28
CA THR A 40 -1.65 -7.22 12.16
C THR A 40 -1.07 -5.99 11.46
N CYS A 41 -1.83 -5.40 10.55
CA CYS A 41 -1.35 -4.28 9.72
C CYS A 41 -1.50 -2.94 10.45
N LEU A 42 -2.67 -2.65 11.03
CA LEU A 42 -2.93 -1.33 11.62
C LEU A 42 -2.01 -0.97 12.79
N PRO A 43 -1.65 -1.87 13.73
CA PRO A 43 -0.78 -1.51 14.85
C PRO A 43 0.61 -1.01 14.41
N ARG A 44 1.07 -1.41 13.21
CA ARG A 44 2.36 -0.97 12.64
C ARG A 44 2.26 0.41 11.96
N LEU A 45 1.05 0.86 11.66
CA LEU A 45 0.79 2.09 10.90
C LEU A 45 0.25 3.22 11.76
N LEU A 46 -0.61 2.89 12.72
CA LEU A 46 -1.30 3.81 13.60
C LEU A 46 -1.22 3.33 15.05
N PRO A 47 -1.14 4.25 16.04
CA PRO A 47 -1.24 3.89 17.45
C PRO A 47 -2.68 3.47 17.76
N MET A 48 -2.94 2.17 17.87
CA MET A 48 -4.28 1.60 18.05
C MET A 48 -4.34 0.75 19.32
N LEU A 49 -5.44 0.84 20.06
CA LEU A 49 -5.73 -0.07 21.17
C LEU A 49 -6.38 -1.37 20.66
N PRO A 50 -6.23 -2.50 21.39
CA PRO A 50 -6.88 -3.76 21.03
C PRO A 50 -8.40 -3.65 20.85
N ALA A 51 -9.07 -2.88 21.71
CA ALA A 51 -10.52 -2.65 21.62
C ALA A 51 -10.92 -1.90 20.34
N GLU A 52 -10.11 -0.93 19.88
CA GLU A 52 -10.37 -0.22 18.62
C GLU A 52 -10.19 -1.14 17.40
N LEU A 53 -9.27 -2.12 17.48
CA LEU A 53 -9.06 -3.09 16.41
C LEU A 53 -10.20 -4.11 16.31
N ALA A 54 -10.75 -4.51 17.45
CA ALA A 54 -11.87 -5.45 17.55
C ALA A 54 -13.23 -4.84 17.19
N ASP A 55 -13.37 -3.52 17.21
CA ASP A 55 -14.59 -2.82 16.82
C ASP A 55 -14.77 -2.84 15.29
N GLU A 56 -15.57 -3.79 14.80
CA GLU A 56 -15.87 -3.94 13.37
C GLU A 56 -17.04 -3.08 12.89
N SER A 57 -17.60 -2.22 13.76
CA SER A 57 -18.69 -1.32 13.39
C SER A 57 -18.29 -0.40 12.24
N GLU A 58 -19.29 0.01 11.45
CA GLU A 58 -19.09 0.98 10.39
C GLU A 58 -18.53 2.31 10.94
N ALA A 59 -18.97 2.72 12.13
CA ALA A 59 -18.47 3.93 12.80
C ALA A 59 -16.97 3.83 13.16
N ALA A 60 -16.51 2.68 13.66
CA ALA A 60 -15.08 2.43 13.87
C ALA A 60 -14.29 2.46 12.57
N ARG A 61 -14.83 1.84 11.53
CA ARG A 61 -14.19 1.80 10.22
C ARG A 61 -14.05 3.19 9.59
N ARG A 62 -15.08 4.02 9.66
CA ARG A 62 -15.03 5.44 9.24
C ARG A 62 -13.94 6.21 10.01
N ARG A 63 -13.82 6.00 11.33
CA ARG A 63 -12.76 6.60 12.16
C ARG A 63 -11.37 6.15 11.72
N ILE A 64 -11.18 4.85 11.46
CA ILE A 64 -9.91 4.28 10.98
C ILE A 64 -9.53 4.88 9.62
N VAL A 65 -10.46 4.93 8.66
CA VAL A 65 -10.24 5.51 7.33
C VAL A 65 -9.80 6.97 7.43
N ALA A 66 -10.43 7.77 8.30
CA ALA A 66 -10.05 9.16 8.52
C ALA A 66 -8.63 9.29 9.09
N ARG A 67 -8.23 8.42 10.03
CA ARG A 67 -6.88 8.40 10.59
C ARG A 67 -5.83 7.99 9.56
N LEU A 68 -6.11 6.97 8.75
CA LEU A 68 -5.25 6.53 7.66
C LEU A 68 -5.05 7.64 6.61
N ALA A 69 -6.12 8.35 6.23
CA ALA A 69 -6.04 9.47 5.30
C ALA A 69 -5.14 10.61 5.82
N ARG A 70 -5.22 10.93 7.13
CA ARG A 70 -4.34 11.91 7.77
C ARG A 70 -2.89 11.45 7.76
N ALA A 71 -2.62 10.21 8.15
CA ALA A 71 -1.27 9.64 8.16
C ALA A 71 -0.66 9.61 6.74
N LEU A 72 -1.43 9.22 5.71
CA LEU A 72 -1.02 9.27 4.30
C LEU A 72 -0.63 10.69 3.88
N ARG A 73 -1.43 11.68 4.25
CA ARG A 73 -1.15 13.08 3.92
C ARG A 73 0.17 13.52 4.55
N THR A 74 0.39 13.21 5.84
CA THR A 74 1.64 13.53 6.53
C THR A 74 2.84 12.86 5.85
N GLU A 75 2.74 11.57 5.53
CA GLU A 75 3.81 10.82 4.87
C GLU A 75 4.13 11.38 3.48
N ARG A 76 3.10 11.72 2.70
CA ARG A 76 3.26 12.38 1.41
C ARG A 76 3.93 13.75 1.54
N MET A 77 3.58 14.53 2.56
CA MET A 77 4.21 15.84 2.79
C MET A 77 5.69 15.71 3.12
N ARG A 78 6.08 14.72 3.94
CA ARG A 78 7.49 14.39 4.21
C ARG A 78 8.25 14.05 2.93
N GLY A 79 7.68 13.17 2.10
CA GLY A 79 8.28 12.80 0.82
C GLY A 79 8.48 13.99 -0.12
N ARG A 80 7.50 14.90 -0.19
CA ARG A 80 7.62 16.14 -0.99
C ARG A 80 8.67 17.12 -0.46
N ALA A 81 8.88 17.14 0.85
CA ALA A 81 9.88 17.99 1.50
C ALA A 81 11.29 17.39 1.47
N GLY A 82 11.47 16.17 0.95
CA GLY A 82 12.74 15.43 1.07
C GLY A 82 13.11 15.15 2.52
N HIS A 83 12.11 15.07 3.41
CA HIS A 83 12.36 14.92 4.84
C HIS A 83 12.93 13.54 5.13
N TRP A 84 13.96 13.46 5.97
CA TRP A 84 14.72 12.24 6.24
C TRP A 84 13.88 11.09 6.82
N THR A 85 12.77 11.40 7.49
CA THR A 85 11.82 10.39 8.02
C THR A 85 10.81 9.88 7.00
N TYR A 86 10.85 10.35 5.76
CA TYR A 86 9.98 9.81 4.72
C TYR A 86 10.31 8.34 4.48
N ASP A 87 9.30 7.49 4.51
CA ASP A 87 9.42 6.07 4.25
C ASP A 87 8.42 5.62 3.16
N LEU A 88 8.96 5.22 2.01
CA LEU A 88 8.17 4.72 0.87
C LEU A 88 7.40 3.44 1.22
N ASN A 89 7.98 2.53 2.00
CA ASN A 89 7.32 1.29 2.40
C ASN A 89 6.15 1.61 3.34
N ARG A 90 6.36 2.53 4.27
CA ARG A 90 5.28 3.05 5.12
C ARG A 90 4.17 3.72 4.31
N HIS A 91 4.53 4.50 3.29
CA HIS A 91 3.55 5.12 2.39
C HIS A 91 2.70 4.06 1.67
N ILE A 92 3.33 3.05 1.08
CA ILE A 92 2.65 1.96 0.37
C ILE A 92 1.73 1.20 1.34
N ALA A 93 2.20 0.86 2.53
CA ALA A 93 1.41 0.14 3.53
C ALA A 93 0.21 0.96 4.03
N LEU A 94 0.39 2.27 4.25
CA LEU A 94 -0.71 3.18 4.59
C LEU A 94 -1.76 3.24 3.47
N HIS A 95 -1.33 3.24 2.21
CA HIS A 95 -2.23 3.27 1.06
C HIS A 95 -3.03 1.96 0.95
N GLN A 96 -2.36 0.81 1.09
CA GLN A 96 -3.00 -0.50 1.09
C GLN A 96 -4.05 -0.62 2.21
N ALA A 97 -3.72 -0.21 3.44
CA ALA A 97 -4.65 -0.23 4.56
C ALA A 97 -5.85 0.71 4.33
N TYR A 98 -5.60 1.93 3.83
CA TYR A 98 -6.65 2.90 3.53
C TYR A 98 -7.64 2.37 2.50
N GLU A 99 -7.15 1.84 1.38
CA GLU A 99 -8.00 1.27 0.34
C GLU A 99 -8.81 0.07 0.84
N SER A 100 -8.19 -0.79 1.64
CA SER A 100 -8.86 -1.99 2.19
C SER A 100 -10.00 -1.62 3.15
N GLU A 101 -9.78 -0.69 4.07
CA GLU A 101 -10.81 -0.23 5.01
C GLU A 101 -11.90 0.59 4.31
N ARG A 102 -11.53 1.41 3.30
CA ARG A 102 -12.48 2.20 2.52
C ARG A 102 -13.41 1.35 1.66
N ARG A 103 -12.90 0.27 1.04
CA ARG A 103 -13.71 -0.66 0.23
C ARG A 103 -14.80 -1.33 1.05
N GLN A 104 -14.53 -1.62 2.33
CA GLN A 104 -15.50 -2.21 3.25
C GLN A 104 -16.60 -1.22 3.73
N LEU A 105 -16.49 0.08 3.40
CA LEU A 105 -17.53 1.08 3.67
C LEU A 105 -18.43 1.36 2.46
N ARG A 106 -18.05 0.88 1.28
CA ARG A 106 -18.86 1.07 0.08
C ARG A 106 -19.96 -0.01 0.07
N PRO A 107 -21.22 0.36 -0.22
CA PRO A 107 -22.30 -0.62 -0.35
C PRO A 107 -22.06 -1.57 -1.52
#